data_AF-A0A353PB80-F1
#
_entry.id   AF-A0A353PB80-F1
#
_cell.length_a   1.000
_cell.length_b   1.000
_cell.length_c   1.000
_cell.angle_alpha   90.00
_cell.angle_beta   90.00
_cell.angle_gamma   90.00
#
_symmetry.space_group_name_H-M   'P 1'
#
loop_
_entity.id
_entity.type
_entity.pdbx_description
1 polymer ?
#
loop_
_entity_poly.entity_id
_entity_poly.type
_entity_poly.pdbx_seq_one_letter_code
_entity_poly.pdbx_strand_id
1 'polypeptide(L)' 'AGRPANNVLLWGARGTGKSSLIKALPGAYADQGLRLIEIGKAQLGELPDLLALLYGRPERCLLFCDDLSFTHQWKPHRA' A
#
# COMPACT_ATOMS: atom_id res chain seq x y z
N ALA A 1 18.85 -0.54 -15.50
CA ALA A 1 18.91 -0.53 -14.03
C ALA A 1 17.57 -0.06 -13.48
N GLY A 2 16.98 -0.79 -12.53
CA GLY A 2 15.72 -0.42 -11.87
C GLY A 2 15.89 0.85 -11.05
N ARG A 3 14.95 1.78 -11.17
CA ARG A 3 14.91 2.98 -10.32
C ARG A 3 14.44 2.58 -8.91
N PRO A 4 14.88 3.26 -7.84
CA PRO A 4 14.32 3.04 -6.52
C PRO A 4 12.80 3.25 -6.55
N ALA A 5 12.06 2.38 -5.87
CA ALA A 5 10.64 2.57 -5.67
C ALA A 5 10.42 3.83 -4.81
N ASN A 6 9.48 4.69 -5.22
CA ASN A 6 9.10 5.86 -4.43
C ASN A 6 8.14 5.40 -3.33
N ASN A 7 8.68 5.11 -2.15
CA ASN A 7 7.88 4.85 -0.96
C ASN A 7 7.26 6.18 -0.50
N VAL A 8 5.93 6.29 -0.53
CA VAL A 8 5.19 7.49 -0.13
C VAL A 8 4.20 7.12 0.96
N LEU A 9 4.24 7.85 2.08
CA LEU A 9 3.21 7.77 3.11
C LEU A 9 2.19 8.88 2.89
N LEU A 10 0.96 8.52 2.50
CA LEU A 10 -0.16 9.47 2.50
C LEU A 10 -0.86 9.44 3.87
N TRP A 11 -0.79 10.55 4.62
CA TRP A 11 -1.52 10.73 5.88
C TRP A 11 -2.50 11.91 5.81
N GLY A 12 -3.54 11.89 6.64
CA GLY A 12 -4.53 12.98 6.76
C GLY A 12 -5.84 12.51 7.40
N ALA A 13 -6.70 13.45 7.80
CA ALA A 13 -7.96 13.14 8.50
C ALA A 13 -8.86 12.14 7.75
N ARG A 14 -9.67 11.36 8.48
CA ARG A 14 -10.65 10.45 7.87
C ARG A 14 -11.64 11.25 7.02
N GLY A 15 -12.01 10.73 5.85
CA GLY A 15 -12.98 11.38 4.96
C GLY A 15 -12.40 12.41 3.99
N THR A 16 -11.09 12.67 3.97
CA THR A 16 -10.47 13.61 3.02
C THR A 16 -10.21 13.02 1.62
N GLY A 17 -10.79 11.86 1.29
CA GLY A 17 -10.71 11.28 -0.05
C GLY A 17 -9.36 10.65 -0.44
N LYS A 18 -8.40 10.47 0.49
CA LYS A 18 -7.08 9.87 0.21
C LYS A 18 -7.19 8.50 -0.47
N SER A 19 -7.95 7.59 0.12
CA SER A 19 -8.14 6.23 -0.41
C SER A 19 -8.90 6.26 -1.74
N SER A 20 -9.89 7.14 -1.88
CA SER A 20 -10.63 7.35 -3.13
C SER A 20 -9.72 7.84 -4.25
N LEU A 21 -8.80 8.77 -3.97
CA LEU A 21 -7.83 9.28 -4.94
C LEU A 21 -6.92 8.16 -5.43
N ILE A 22 -6.34 7.39 -4.51
CA ILE A 22 -5.45 6.28 -4.88
C ILE A 22 -6.19 5.21 -5.71
N LYS A 23 -7.43 4.88 -5.32
CA LYS A 23 -8.27 3.90 -6.03
C LYS A 23 -8.73 4.37 -7.41
N ALA A 24 -8.71 5.67 -7.70
CA ALA A 24 -8.99 6.21 -9.03
C ALA A 24 -7.79 6.13 -10.00
N LEU A 25 -6.55 6.05 -9.48
CA LEU A 25 -5.33 6.05 -10.31
C LEU A 25 -5.28 4.93 -11.37
N PRO A 26 -5.68 3.68 -11.09
CA PRO A 26 -5.74 2.64 -12.11
C PRO A 26 -6.60 3.04 -13.31
N GLY A 27 -7.76 3.67 -13.08
CA GLY A 27 -8.62 4.14 -14.17
C GLY A 27 -7.95 5.21 -15.04
N ALA A 28 -7.20 6.13 -14.44
CA ALA A 28 -6.52 7.20 -15.15
C ALA A 28 -5.24 6.76 -15.89
N TYR A 29 -4.60 5.67 -15.44
CA TYR A 29 -3.27 5.27 -15.90
C TYR A 29 -3.16 3.80 -16.35
N ALA A 30 -4.29 3.11 -16.52
CA ALA A 30 -4.34 1.70 -16.94
C ALA A 30 -3.58 1.47 -18.25
N ASP A 31 -3.80 2.34 -19.24
CA ASP A 31 -3.17 2.27 -20.58
C ASP A 31 -1.68 2.50 -20.55
N GLN A 32 -1.19 3.15 -19.49
CA GLN A 32 0.23 3.31 -19.30
C GLN A 32 0.83 2.08 -18.59
N GLY A 33 0.03 1.13 -18.11
CA GLY A 33 0.47 -0.09 -17.42
C GLY A 33 0.49 0.00 -15.89
N LEU A 34 -0.21 0.98 -15.30
CA LEU A 34 -0.35 1.06 -13.84
C LEU A 34 -1.30 -0.03 -13.32
N ARG A 35 -0.92 -0.66 -12.20
CA ARG A 35 -1.70 -1.64 -11.45
C ARG A 35 -1.70 -1.26 -9.97
N LEU A 36 -2.85 -1.28 -9.34
CA LEU A 36 -2.99 -1.09 -7.89
C LEU A 36 -3.04 -2.45 -7.22
N ILE A 37 -2.22 -2.63 -6.18
CA ILE A 37 -2.23 -3.82 -5.33
C ILE A 37 -2.55 -3.32 -3.92
N GLU A 38 -3.73 -3.68 -3.43
CA GLU A 38 -4.13 -3.40 -2.05
C GLU A 38 -3.53 -4.46 -1.13
N ILE A 39 -2.86 -4.01 -0.06
CA ILE A 39 -2.27 -4.86 0.96
C ILE A 39 -2.87 -4.52 2.32
N GLY A 40 -3.36 -5.54 3.02
CA GLY A 40 -3.82 -5.41 4.39
C GLY A 40 -2.63 -5.28 5.36
N LYS A 41 -2.87 -4.67 6.52
CA LYS A 41 -1.85 -4.53 7.58
C LYS A 41 -1.19 -5.85 7.99
N ALA A 42 -1.98 -6.94 8.05
CA ALA A 42 -1.48 -8.27 8.39
C ALA A 42 -0.49 -8.83 7.36
N GLN A 43 -0.58 -8.38 6.11
CA GLN A 43 0.22 -8.87 4.99
C GLN A 43 1.51 -8.05 4.79
N LEU A 44 1.75 -7.03 5.60
CA LEU A 44 2.99 -6.23 5.52
C LEU A 44 4.24 -7.07 5.79
N GLY A 45 4.12 -8.14 6.59
CA GLY A 45 5.22 -9.09 6.82
C GLY A 45 5.59 -9.90 5.59
N GLU A 46 4.65 -10.10 4.66
CA GLU A 46 4.82 -10.85 3.40
C GLU A 46 5.27 -9.95 2.24
N LEU A 47 5.48 -8.65 2.50
CA LEU A 47 5.87 -7.69 1.48
C LEU A 47 7.15 -8.09 0.71
N PRO A 48 8.20 -8.67 1.33
CA PRO A 48 9.38 -9.14 0.58
C PRO A 48 9.05 -10.19 -0.47
N ASP A 49 8.19 -11.15 -0.14
CA ASP A 49 7.79 -12.23 -1.05
C ASP A 49 6.91 -11.67 -2.19
N LEU A 50 6.00 -10.76 -1.86
CA LEU A 50 5.21 -10.03 -2.85
C LEU A 50 6.12 -9.25 -3.82
N LEU A 51 7.13 -8.54 -3.31
CA LEU A 51 8.07 -7.80 -4.16
C LEU A 51 8.89 -8.75 -5.05
N ALA A 52 9.25 -9.94 -4.57
CA ALA A 52 9.92 -10.95 -5.40
C ALA A 52 9.03 -11.43 -6.56
N LEU A 53 7.72 -11.59 -6.33
CA LEU A 53 6.75 -11.95 -7.37
C LEU A 53 6.52 -10.84 -8.40
N LEU A 54 6.67 -9.58 -7.98
CA LEU A 54 6.55 -8.42 -8.86
C LEU A 54 7.84 -8.12 -9.61
N TYR A 55 8.96 -8.68 -9.19
CA TYR A 55 10.25 -8.44 -9.82
C TYR A 55 10.27 -8.96 -11.27
N GLY A 56 10.75 -8.13 -12.20
CA GLY A 56 10.84 -8.49 -13.62
C GLY A 56 9.51 -8.41 -14.40
N ARG A 57 8.40 -8.08 -13.73
CA ARG A 57 7.13 -7.83 -14.39
C ARG A 57 7.15 -6.51 -15.16
N PRO A 58 6.47 -6.42 -16.32
CA PRO A 58 6.39 -5.19 -17.11
C PRO A 58 5.45 -4.14 -16.51
N GLU A 59 4.51 -4.54 -15.64
CA GLU A 59 3.55 -3.62 -15.03
C GLU A 59 4.20 -2.67 -14.02
N ARG A 60 3.64 -1.46 -13.89
CA ARG A 60 3.98 -0.54 -12.81
C ARG A 60 3.00 -0.74 -11.67
N CYS A 61 3.48 -1.22 -10.52
CA CYS A 61 2.62 -1.51 -9.38
C CYS A 61 2.66 -0.38 -8.34
N LEU A 62 1.48 0.07 -7.90
CA LEU A 62 1.29 0.89 -6.71
C LEU A 62 0.80 -0.03 -5.59
N LEU A 63 1.61 -0.17 -4.54
CA LEU A 63 1.25 -0.92 -3.33
C LEU A 63 0.54 0.03 -2.36
N PHE A 64 -0.70 -0.28 -2.00
CA PHE A 64 -1.53 0.59 -1.16
C PHE A 64 -1.98 -0.12 0.10
N CYS A 65 -1.67 0.48 1.26
CA CYS A 65 -2.14 0.03 2.57
C CYS A 65 -2.99 1.15 3.20
N ASP A 66 -4.29 0.92 3.36
CA ASP A 66 -5.24 1.96 3.81
C ASP A 66 -5.26 2.16 5.34
N ASP A 67 -4.90 1.12 6.10
CA ASP A 67 -5.04 1.11 7.55
C ASP A 67 -3.76 0.63 8.25
N LEU A 68 -2.81 1.56 8.40
CA LEU A 68 -1.63 1.39 9.25
C LEU A 68 -1.91 1.69 10.73
N SER A 69 -3.18 1.76 11.18
CA SER A 69 -3.48 2.12 12.57
C SER A 69 -2.78 1.16 13.55
N PHE A 70 -1.85 1.69 14.34
CA PHE A 70 -1.21 0.95 15.41
C PHE A 70 -2.14 0.98 16.61
N THR A 71 -3.00 -0.03 16.75
CA THR A 71 -3.72 -0.24 18.01
C THR A 71 -2.70 -0.62 19.09
N HIS A 72 -2.40 0.32 19.98
CA HIS A 72 -1.71 0.04 21.23
C HIS A 72 -2.59 -0.93 22.02
N GLN A 73 -2.26 -2.22 22.02
CA GLN A 73 -2.89 -3.19 22.89
C GLN A 73 -2.34 -2.99 24.31
N TRP A 74 -2.79 -1.95 24.99
CA TRP A 74 -2.58 -1.84 26.43
C TRP A 74 -3.41 -2.93 27.11
N LYS A 75 -2.76 -4.02 27.50
CA LYS A 75 -3.34 -4.98 28.45
C LYS A 75 -3.02 -4.46 29.86
N PRO A 76 -4.02 -4.06 30.67
CA PRO A 76 -3.76 -3.87 32.08
C PRO A 76 -3.29 -5.21 32.66
N HIS A 77 -2.13 -5.22 33.29
CA HIS A 77 -1.75 -6.29 34.19
C HIS A 77 -2.83 -6.34 35.29
N ARG A 78 -3.62 -7.43 35.32
CA ARG A 78 -4.43 -7.73 36.49
C ARG A 78 -3.47 -8.01 37.64
N ALA A 79 -3.58 -7.18 38.69
CA ALA A 79 -3.06 -7.46 40.02
C ALA A 79 -3.75 -8.70 40.60
#